data_AF-A0A0Q0CA09-F1
#
_entry.id   AF-A0A0Q0CA09-F1
#
_cell.length_a   1.000
_cell.length_b   1.000
_cell.length_c   1.000
_cell.angle_alpha   90.00
_cell.angle_beta   90.00
_cell.angle_gamma   90.00
#
_symmetry.space_group_name_H-M   'P 1'
#
loop_
_entity.id
_entity.type
_entity.pdbx_description
1 polymer ?
#
loop_
_entity_poly.entity_id
_entity_poly.type
_entity_poly.pdbx_seq_one_letter_code
_entity_poly.pdbx_strand_id
1 'polypeptide(L)'
;MWLDIALRGREMNNNDPYHTLINEICALSLISTPERFYESANFKISEVDFTLQYLDRDEGRAVLIYGDMGTLPTRNRDAALLALMDINFHMFSGAHSPVFSWNAQTGRVLLMGSVGLERASAEGVLLLMKSFAELAKEWRDHAFMGPSATTASATDKSVAPVLKRESLAVPGRFQ
;
A
#
# COMPACT_ATOMS: atom_id res chain seq x y z
N MET A 1 0.61 11.27 -19.65
CA MET A 1 1.51 10.45 -20.47
C MET A 1 1.97 9.16 -19.76
N TRP A 2 1.13 8.54 -18.93
CA TRP A 2 1.33 7.17 -18.40
C TRP A 2 0.02 6.35 -18.40
N LEU A 3 -1.10 6.93 -18.84
CA LEU A 3 -2.40 6.25 -18.97
C LEU A 3 -2.60 5.61 -20.35
N ASP A 4 -2.03 6.20 -21.41
CA ASP A 4 -2.31 5.82 -22.81
C ASP A 4 -1.61 4.54 -23.30
N ILE A 5 -0.77 3.91 -22.46
CA ILE A 5 0.00 2.70 -22.84
C ILE A 5 -0.81 1.41 -22.62
N ALA A 6 -1.91 1.46 -21.85
CA ALA A 6 -2.65 0.26 -21.43
C ALA A 6 -3.82 -0.16 -22.35
N LEU A 7 -4.18 0.62 -23.38
CA LEU A 7 -5.40 0.40 -24.17
C LEU A 7 -5.11 -0.02 -25.63
N ARG A 8 -4.59 -1.23 -25.80
CA ARG A 8 -4.88 -2.04 -27.00
C ARG A 8 -5.89 -3.12 -26.64
N GLY A 9 -7.17 -2.73 -26.61
CA GLY A 9 -8.27 -3.68 -26.50
C GLY A 9 -8.29 -4.63 -27.69
N ARG A 10 -7.73 -5.82 -27.52
CA ARG A 10 -8.05 -6.98 -28.34
C ARG A 10 -9.38 -7.52 -27.83
N GLU A 11 -10.29 -7.91 -28.74
CA GLU A 11 -11.58 -8.49 -28.34
C GLU A 11 -11.34 -9.69 -27.40
N MET A 12 -11.78 -9.56 -26.14
CA MET A 12 -11.65 -10.61 -25.15
C MET A 12 -12.75 -11.64 -25.40
N ASN A 13 -12.34 -12.81 -25.91
CA ASN A 13 -13.25 -13.94 -26.05
C ASN A 13 -13.84 -14.30 -24.68
N ASN A 14 -15.11 -14.69 -24.63
CA ASN A 14 -15.88 -15.01 -23.42
C ASN A 14 -15.34 -16.18 -22.55
N ASN A 15 -14.14 -16.69 -22.84
CA ASN A 15 -13.52 -17.84 -22.20
C ASN A 15 -12.04 -17.57 -21.83
N ASP A 16 -11.66 -16.29 -21.65
CA ASP A 16 -10.36 -15.91 -21.11
C ASP A 16 -10.28 -16.22 -19.59
N PRO A 17 -9.14 -16.75 -19.08
CA PRO A 17 -8.90 -16.89 -17.64
C PRO A 17 -9.27 -15.69 -16.78
N TYR A 18 -9.16 -14.46 -17.28
CA TYR A 18 -9.62 -13.27 -16.56
C TYR A 18 -11.16 -13.25 -16.38
N HIS A 19 -11.94 -13.58 -17.41
CA HIS A 19 -13.41 -13.66 -17.28
C HIS A 19 -13.81 -14.78 -16.31
N THR A 20 -13.13 -15.93 -16.34
CA THR A 20 -13.33 -17.03 -15.39
C THR A 20 -13.10 -16.55 -13.95
N LEU A 21 -11.98 -15.88 -13.69
CA LEU A 21 -11.67 -15.33 -12.36
C LEU A 21 -12.74 -14.32 -11.90
N ILE A 22 -13.19 -13.41 -12.78
CA ILE A 22 -14.26 -12.45 -12.45
C ILE A 22 -15.59 -13.15 -12.15
N ASN A 23 -15.94 -14.19 -12.91
CA ASN A 23 -17.14 -14.99 -12.67
C ASN A 23 -17.10 -15.71 -11.31
N GLU A 24 -15.96 -16.31 -10.95
CA GLU A 24 -15.76 -16.98 -9.67
C GLU A 24 -15.79 -15.97 -8.49
N ILE A 25 -15.14 -14.81 -8.62
CA ILE A 25 -15.20 -13.72 -7.63
C ILE A 25 -16.66 -13.25 -7.44
N CYS A 26 -17.41 -13.07 -8.53
CA CYS A 26 -18.81 -12.68 -8.47
C CYS A 26 -19.68 -13.75 -7.81
N ALA A 27 -19.46 -15.04 -8.11
CA ALA A 27 -20.18 -16.14 -7.49
C ALA A 27 -19.92 -16.21 -5.97
N LEU A 28 -18.66 -16.13 -5.53
CA LEU A 28 -18.28 -16.07 -4.11
C LEU A 28 -18.84 -14.83 -3.40
N SER A 29 -19.00 -13.72 -4.13
CA SER A 29 -19.53 -12.45 -3.61
C SER A 29 -21.05 -12.29 -3.77
N LEU A 30 -21.76 -13.33 -4.26
CA LEU A 30 -23.20 -13.33 -4.55
C LEU A 30 -23.67 -12.24 -5.55
N ILE A 31 -22.78 -11.81 -6.46
CA ILE A 31 -23.05 -10.80 -7.50
C ILE A 31 -23.66 -11.49 -8.73
N SER A 32 -24.88 -11.10 -9.12
CA SER A 32 -25.67 -11.81 -10.12
C SER A 32 -25.45 -11.40 -11.59
N THR A 33 -24.60 -10.41 -11.87
CA THR A 33 -24.33 -9.89 -13.23
C THR A 33 -22.82 -9.68 -13.46
N PRO A 34 -22.01 -10.75 -13.59
CA PRO A 34 -20.57 -10.65 -13.71
C PRO A 34 -20.10 -9.96 -15.00
N GLU A 35 -20.92 -9.95 -16.05
CA GLU A 35 -20.58 -9.42 -17.38
C GLU A 35 -20.28 -7.91 -17.35
N ARG A 36 -20.79 -7.20 -16.34
CA ARG A 36 -20.51 -5.77 -16.10
C ARG A 36 -19.08 -5.47 -15.68
N PHE A 37 -18.32 -6.49 -15.28
CA PHE A 37 -17.01 -6.36 -14.66
C PHE A 37 -15.86 -6.83 -15.58
N TYR A 38 -16.16 -7.32 -16.78
CA TYR A 38 -15.16 -7.87 -17.71
C TYR A 38 -14.17 -6.82 -18.24
N GLU A 39 -14.57 -5.56 -18.46
CA GLU A 39 -13.63 -4.51 -18.92
C GLU A 39 -12.90 -3.80 -17.78
N SER A 40 -13.58 -3.58 -16.64
CA SER A 40 -13.03 -2.94 -15.45
C SER A 40 -13.83 -3.38 -14.23
N ALA A 41 -13.26 -4.29 -13.44
CA ALA A 41 -13.98 -4.87 -12.32
C ALA A 41 -13.83 -4.00 -11.07
N ASN A 42 -14.89 -3.31 -10.67
CA ASN A 42 -14.87 -2.44 -9.50
C ASN A 42 -15.65 -3.08 -8.35
N PHE A 43 -14.95 -3.42 -7.27
CA PHE A 43 -15.48 -4.10 -6.09
C PHE A 43 -15.35 -3.21 -4.85
N LYS A 44 -16.12 -3.50 -3.81
CA LYS A 44 -15.96 -2.91 -2.48
C LYS A 44 -15.84 -4.00 -1.43
N ILE A 45 -14.79 -3.93 -0.63
CA ILE A 45 -14.55 -4.83 0.53
C ILE A 45 -14.20 -3.96 1.73
N SER A 46 -14.91 -4.12 2.85
CA SER A 46 -14.67 -3.37 4.10
C SER A 46 -14.55 -1.84 3.93
N GLU A 47 -15.46 -1.23 3.16
CA GLU A 47 -15.43 0.21 2.79
C GLU A 47 -14.15 0.68 2.05
N VAL A 48 -13.50 -0.24 1.34
CA VAL A 48 -12.37 0.05 0.46
C VAL A 48 -12.79 -0.29 -0.96
N ASP A 49 -12.68 0.68 -1.85
CA ASP A 49 -12.92 0.49 -3.28
C ASP A 49 -11.70 -0.18 -3.92
N PHE A 50 -11.95 -1.19 -4.75
CA PHE A 50 -10.95 -1.92 -5.50
C PHE A 50 -11.26 -1.89 -6.98
N THR A 51 -10.24 -1.72 -7.81
CA THR A 51 -10.32 -1.96 -9.26
C THR A 51 -9.43 -3.14 -9.62
N LEU A 52 -9.97 -4.14 -10.33
CA LEU A 52 -9.19 -5.15 -11.03
C LEU A 52 -9.08 -4.79 -12.51
N GLN A 53 -7.89 -5.00 -13.08
CA GLN A 53 -7.62 -4.79 -14.50
C GLN A 53 -6.88 -5.98 -15.08
N TYR A 54 -7.30 -6.43 -16.26
CA TYR A 54 -6.54 -7.41 -17.05
C TYR A 54 -5.24 -6.78 -17.56
N LEU A 55 -4.14 -7.53 -17.49
CA LEU A 55 -2.87 -7.18 -18.11
C LEU A 55 -2.35 -8.35 -18.94
N ASP A 56 -2.06 -8.06 -20.21
CA ASP A 56 -1.42 -8.97 -21.16
C ASP A 56 -0.07 -8.37 -21.60
N ARG A 57 1.01 -9.13 -21.45
CA ARG A 57 2.38 -8.75 -21.83
C ARG A 57 3.17 -9.97 -22.28
N ASP A 58 4.32 -9.73 -22.90
CA ASP A 58 5.28 -10.77 -23.29
C ASP A 58 5.76 -11.61 -22.08
N GLU A 59 5.77 -11.05 -20.86
CA GLU A 59 6.11 -11.79 -19.63
C GLU A 59 4.95 -12.68 -19.11
N GLY A 60 3.76 -12.61 -19.70
CA GLY A 60 2.57 -13.36 -19.32
C GLY A 60 1.37 -12.49 -18.96
N ARG A 61 0.29 -13.16 -18.55
CA ARG A 61 -1.01 -12.55 -18.24
C ARG A 61 -1.25 -12.45 -16.74
N ALA A 62 -1.77 -11.33 -16.28
CA ALA A 62 -2.03 -11.07 -14.87
C ALA A 62 -3.32 -10.28 -14.64
N VAL A 63 -3.85 -10.38 -13.43
CA VAL A 63 -4.78 -9.38 -12.88
C VAL A 63 -3.98 -8.37 -12.06
N LEU A 64 -4.15 -7.09 -12.35
CA LEU A 64 -3.68 -5.98 -11.52
C LEU A 64 -4.77 -5.64 -10.50
N ILE A 65 -4.37 -5.41 -9.25
CA ILE A 65 -5.27 -5.15 -8.11
C ILE A 65 -4.94 -3.77 -7.56
N TYR A 66 -5.87 -2.83 -7.64
CA TYR A 66 -5.72 -1.47 -7.12
C TYR A 66 -6.68 -1.27 -5.95
N GLY A 67 -6.19 -1.23 -4.71
CA GLY A 67 -6.98 -0.86 -3.54
C GLY A 67 -6.87 0.63 -3.20
N ASP A 68 -7.99 1.30 -2.97
CA ASP A 68 -8.00 2.70 -2.56
C ASP A 68 -7.72 2.87 -1.06
N MET A 69 -6.51 3.27 -0.70
CA MET A 69 -6.18 3.55 0.69
C MET A 69 -6.86 4.83 1.18
N GLY A 70 -7.19 5.76 0.27
CA GLY A 70 -7.85 7.03 0.59
C GLY A 70 -6.94 8.22 0.32
N THR A 71 -7.19 9.36 0.98
CA THR A 71 -6.40 10.59 0.75
C THR A 71 -5.02 10.52 1.42
N LEU A 72 -4.06 11.24 0.84
CA LEU A 72 -2.80 11.54 1.51
C LEU A 72 -3.02 12.59 2.62
N PRO A 73 -2.52 12.40 3.85
CA PRO A 73 -2.64 13.38 4.93
C PRO A 73 -2.09 14.76 4.56
N THR A 74 -2.79 15.80 4.99
CA THR A 74 -2.35 17.20 4.81
C THR A 74 -1.29 17.60 5.83
N ARG A 75 -1.40 17.11 7.07
CA ARG A 75 -0.37 17.23 8.11
C ARG A 75 0.66 16.12 7.92
N ASN A 76 1.94 16.42 8.14
CA ASN A 76 3.06 15.49 8.05
C ASN A 76 3.13 14.72 6.70
N ARG A 77 2.64 15.34 5.62
CA ARG A 77 2.55 14.77 4.27
C ARG A 77 3.83 14.08 3.82
N ASP A 78 4.96 14.74 3.98
CA ASP A 78 6.26 14.26 3.51
C ASP A 78 6.77 13.08 4.36
N ALA A 79 6.49 13.09 5.67
CA ALA A 79 6.78 11.96 6.56
C ALA A 79 5.90 10.74 6.24
N ALA A 80 4.63 10.95 5.89
CA ALA A 80 3.74 9.89 5.43
C ALA A 80 4.23 9.28 4.10
N LEU A 81 4.67 10.11 3.14
CA LEU A 81 5.27 9.64 1.88
C LEU A 81 6.59 8.88 2.10
N LEU A 82 7.45 9.35 3.00
CA LEU A 82 8.67 8.63 3.41
C LEU A 82 8.34 7.27 4.04
N ALA A 83 7.36 7.21 4.94
CA ALA A 83 6.90 5.97 5.55
C ALA A 83 6.37 4.98 4.51
N LEU A 84 5.59 5.42 3.51
CA LEU A 84 5.16 4.55 2.41
C LEU A 84 6.32 3.99 1.58
N MET A 85 7.39 4.78 1.34
CA MET A 85 8.59 4.30 0.65
C MET A 85 9.38 3.28 1.48
N ASP A 86 9.48 3.48 2.79
CA ASP A 86 10.15 2.56 3.72
C ASP A 86 9.37 1.24 3.85
N ILE A 87 8.04 1.30 3.97
CA ILE A 87 7.16 0.13 3.94
C ILE A 87 7.31 -0.63 2.60
N ASN A 88 7.37 0.08 1.47
CA ASN A 88 7.61 -0.54 0.16
C ASN A 88 8.96 -1.27 0.10
N PHE A 89 10.03 -0.69 0.65
CA PHE A 89 11.34 -1.34 0.73
C PHE A 89 11.27 -2.65 1.53
N HIS A 90 10.53 -2.67 2.65
CA HIS A 90 10.37 -3.86 3.49
C HIS A 90 9.38 -4.91 2.94
N MET A 91 8.36 -4.51 2.18
CA MET A 91 7.43 -5.45 1.51
C MET A 91 8.00 -6.07 0.23
N PHE A 92 9.02 -5.44 -0.37
CA PHE A 92 9.61 -5.90 -1.63
C PHE A 92 10.32 -7.26 -1.46
N SER A 93 9.69 -8.28 -2.02
CA SER A 93 10.06 -9.70 -1.94
C SER A 93 10.23 -10.34 -3.32
N GLY A 94 10.08 -9.55 -4.40
CA GLY A 94 10.26 -9.97 -5.79
C GLY A 94 9.10 -9.57 -6.69
N ALA A 95 8.86 -10.37 -7.73
CA ALA A 95 7.71 -10.18 -8.62
C ALA A 95 6.39 -10.27 -7.83
N HIS A 96 5.40 -9.46 -8.23
CA HIS A 96 4.07 -9.39 -7.62
C HIS A 96 3.99 -8.83 -6.18
N SER A 97 5.10 -8.39 -5.57
CA SER A 97 5.05 -7.71 -4.26
C SER A 97 4.10 -6.51 -4.30
N PRO A 98 3.17 -6.36 -3.33
CA PRO A 98 2.36 -5.17 -3.19
C PRO A 98 3.22 -3.90 -3.03
N VAL A 99 2.74 -2.78 -3.57
CA VAL A 99 3.43 -1.49 -3.53
C VAL A 99 2.45 -0.35 -3.29
N PHE A 100 2.72 0.46 -2.27
CA PHE A 100 2.04 1.73 -2.05
C PHE A 100 2.49 2.76 -3.08
N SER A 101 1.54 3.51 -3.62
CA SER A 101 1.79 4.62 -4.54
C SER A 101 0.83 5.77 -4.27
N TRP A 102 1.13 6.94 -4.80
CA TRP A 102 0.29 8.13 -4.70
C TRP A 102 -0.06 8.65 -6.10
N ASN A 103 -1.35 8.71 -6.41
CA ASN A 103 -1.83 9.30 -7.66
C ASN A 103 -1.91 10.82 -7.51
N ALA A 104 -0.98 11.53 -8.17
CA ALA A 104 -0.90 12.98 -8.12
C ALA A 104 -2.12 13.71 -8.71
N GLN A 105 -2.90 13.07 -9.58
CA GLN A 105 -4.08 13.66 -10.22
C GLN A 105 -5.32 13.58 -9.32
N THR A 106 -5.50 12.47 -8.60
CA THR A 106 -6.66 12.26 -7.71
C THR A 106 -6.37 12.56 -6.25
N GLY A 107 -5.09 12.74 -5.89
CA GLY A 107 -4.63 12.92 -4.52
C GLY A 107 -4.69 11.65 -3.65
N ARG A 108 -5.12 10.51 -4.21
CA ARG A 108 -5.34 9.26 -3.45
C ARG A 108 -4.08 8.41 -3.38
N VAL A 109 -3.90 7.74 -2.24
CA VAL A 109 -2.91 6.69 -2.04
C VAL A 109 -3.55 5.36 -2.42
N LEU A 110 -2.80 4.55 -3.16
CA LEU A 110 -3.21 3.24 -3.64
C LEU A 110 -2.25 2.19 -3.09
N LEU A 111 -2.77 1.02 -2.72
CA LEU A 111 -1.95 -0.19 -2.58
C LEU A 111 -2.21 -1.04 -3.82
N MET A 112 -1.15 -1.27 -4.59
CA MET A 112 -1.22 -1.92 -5.89
C MET A 112 -0.54 -3.29 -5.80
N GLY A 113 -1.20 -4.33 -6.29
CA GLY A 113 -0.67 -5.68 -6.39
C GLY A 113 -0.92 -6.27 -7.76
N SER A 114 -0.40 -7.47 -8.00
CA SER A 114 -0.77 -8.26 -9.18
C SER A 114 -0.72 -9.74 -8.88
N VAL A 115 -1.49 -10.54 -9.62
CA VAL A 115 -1.43 -12.01 -9.57
C VAL A 115 -1.42 -12.52 -11.00
N GLY A 116 -0.42 -13.33 -11.37
CA GLY A 116 -0.40 -14.01 -12.66
C GLY A 116 -1.60 -14.96 -12.80
N LEU A 117 -2.34 -14.88 -13.91
CA LEU A 117 -3.62 -15.57 -14.07
C LEU A 117 -3.48 -17.10 -14.07
N GLU A 118 -2.31 -17.62 -14.46
CA GLU A 118 -1.91 -19.04 -14.32
C GLU A 118 -1.96 -19.56 -12.86
N ARG A 119 -1.95 -18.65 -11.87
CA ARG A 119 -1.89 -18.95 -10.42
C ARG A 119 -2.98 -18.23 -9.61
N ALA A 120 -3.90 -17.52 -10.26
CA ALA A 120 -4.97 -16.82 -9.58
C ALA A 120 -6.10 -17.80 -9.19
N SER A 121 -6.62 -17.67 -7.97
CA SER A 121 -7.95 -18.19 -7.60
C SER A 121 -8.78 -17.05 -7.03
N ALA A 122 -10.10 -17.15 -7.16
CA ALA A 122 -11.00 -16.12 -6.67
C ALA A 122 -10.90 -15.91 -5.15
N GLU A 123 -10.74 -16.98 -4.36
CA GLU A 123 -10.52 -16.89 -2.91
C GLU A 123 -9.19 -16.22 -2.58
N GLY A 124 -8.13 -16.52 -3.34
CA GLY A 124 -6.80 -15.92 -3.13
C GLY A 124 -6.80 -14.42 -3.43
N VAL A 125 -7.47 -14.00 -4.50
CA VAL A 125 -7.65 -12.58 -4.85
C VAL A 125 -8.53 -11.85 -3.83
N LEU A 126 -9.66 -12.44 -3.42
CA LEU A 126 -10.53 -11.88 -2.38
C LEU A 126 -9.82 -11.76 -1.02
N LEU A 127 -9.01 -12.75 -0.64
CA LEU A 127 -8.21 -12.69 0.58
C LEU A 127 -7.15 -11.59 0.51
N LEU A 128 -6.46 -11.44 -0.62
CA LEU A 128 -5.48 -10.37 -0.84
C LEU A 128 -6.12 -8.98 -0.79
N MET A 129 -7.29 -8.81 -1.43
CA MET A 129 -8.09 -7.58 -1.33
C MET A 129 -8.53 -7.31 0.12
N LYS A 130 -8.93 -8.34 0.88
CA LYS A 130 -9.24 -8.18 2.31
C LYS A 130 -8.03 -7.69 3.10
N SER A 131 -6.84 -8.25 2.90
CA SER A 131 -5.60 -7.79 3.55
C SER A 131 -5.25 -6.34 3.16
N PHE A 132 -5.47 -5.95 1.89
CA PHE A 132 -5.33 -4.55 1.47
C PHE A 132 -6.33 -3.64 2.18
N ALA A 133 -7.56 -4.12 2.44
CA ALA A 133 -8.58 -3.34 3.12
C ALA A 133 -8.28 -3.16 4.63
N GLU A 134 -7.67 -4.16 5.27
CA GLU A 134 -7.16 -4.06 6.63
C GLU A 134 -6.01 -3.03 6.73
N LEU A 135 -5.08 -3.02 5.76
CA LEU A 135 -4.04 -1.98 5.65
C LEU A 135 -4.61 -0.58 5.35
N ALA A 136 -5.65 -0.49 4.52
CA ALA A 136 -6.33 0.78 4.22
C ALA A 136 -6.94 1.40 5.48
N LYS A 137 -7.47 0.58 6.40
CA LYS A 137 -7.98 1.08 7.68
C LYS A 137 -6.87 1.71 8.51
N GLU A 138 -5.76 1.01 8.71
CA GLU A 138 -4.62 1.52 9.48
C GLU A 138 -4.01 2.78 8.84
N TRP A 139 -3.99 2.84 7.50
CA TRP A 139 -3.63 4.06 6.77
C TRP A 139 -4.60 5.22 7.03
N ARG A 140 -5.91 4.99 7.02
CA ARG A 140 -6.93 6.04 7.23
C ARG A 140 -6.95 6.55 8.67
N ASP A 141 -6.73 5.66 9.64
CA ASP A 141 -6.75 5.98 11.06
C ASP A 141 -5.45 6.67 11.52
N HIS A 142 -4.28 6.20 11.05
CA HIS A 142 -2.97 6.62 11.57
C HIS A 142 -1.94 7.02 10.50
N ALA A 143 -2.20 6.78 9.21
CA ALA A 143 -1.24 6.95 8.11
C ALA A 143 0.10 6.23 8.34
N PHE A 144 0.05 5.08 9.03
CA PHE A 144 1.21 4.32 9.56
C PHE A 144 2.17 5.12 10.48
N MET A 145 1.81 6.35 10.84
CA MET A 145 2.46 7.11 11.90
C MET A 145 1.76 6.76 13.21
N GLY A 146 2.42 5.96 14.05
CA GLY A 146 1.89 5.57 15.37
C GLY A 146 1.38 6.77 16.18
N PRO A 147 0.45 6.57 17.13
CA PRO A 147 -0.36 7.62 17.73
C PRO A 147 0.49 8.83 18.11
N SER A 148 0.27 9.94 17.41
CA SER A 148 1.09 11.16 17.52
C SER A 148 1.26 11.53 18.98
N ALA A 149 2.51 11.60 19.45
CA ALA A 149 2.88 11.82 20.85
C ALA A 149 2.56 13.26 21.34
N THR A 150 1.27 13.58 21.34
CA THR A 150 0.63 14.72 21.96
C THR A 150 0.09 14.19 23.29
N THR A 151 0.74 14.32 24.44
CA THR A 151 1.39 15.55 24.93
C THR A 151 2.52 15.20 25.90
N ALA A 152 3.78 15.23 25.43
CA ALA A 152 4.91 15.39 26.35
C ALA A 152 5.03 16.89 26.67
N SER A 153 4.37 17.34 27.74
CA SER A 153 4.45 18.73 28.18
C SER A 153 5.91 19.14 28.36
N ALA A 154 6.28 20.25 27.71
CA ALA A 154 7.52 20.95 28.00
C ALA A 154 7.40 21.60 29.39
N THR A 155 7.60 20.82 30.46
CA THR A 155 7.92 21.36 31.77
C THR A 155 9.35 21.88 31.73
N ASP A 156 9.47 23.14 31.33
CA ASP A 156 10.63 23.98 31.54
C ASP A 156 11.15 23.85 32.98
N LYS A 157 12.43 23.45 33.11
CA LYS A 157 13.27 23.73 34.28
C LYS A 157 14.72 23.98 33.84
N SER A 158 14.96 25.16 33.28
CA SER A 158 16.32 25.71 33.18
C SER A 158 16.78 26.39 34.49
N VAL A 159 17.60 25.69 35.30
CA VAL A 159 18.49 26.18 36.38
C VAL A 159 19.48 25.03 36.72
N ALA A 160 20.80 25.13 36.94
CA ALA A 160 21.88 26.09 36.62
C ALA A 160 23.25 25.35 36.86
N PRO A 161 24.42 25.82 36.37
CA PRO A 161 25.62 24.97 36.32
C PRO A 161 26.43 24.90 37.63
N VAL A 162 27.00 23.73 37.94
CA VAL A 162 27.93 23.53 39.08
C VAL A 162 29.38 23.38 38.62
N LEU A 163 30.07 24.51 38.71
CA LEU A 163 31.50 24.74 38.97
C LEU A 163 32.51 23.58 38.87
N LYS A 164 33.47 23.83 37.97
CA LYS A 164 34.86 23.34 37.91
C LYS A 164 35.52 23.16 39.29
N ARG A 165 36.16 22.01 39.51
CA ARG A 165 37.25 21.84 40.50
C ARG A 165 38.45 21.18 39.82
N GLU A 166 39.49 21.97 39.59
CA GLU A 166 40.84 21.51 39.21
C GLU A 166 41.70 21.29 40.47
N SER A 167 42.90 20.71 40.25
CA SER A 167 44.08 20.71 41.16
C SER A 167 44.05 19.67 42.29
N LEU A 168 45.07 18.82 42.56
CA LEU A 168 46.42 18.54 41.97
C LEU A 168 46.65 16.99 42.01
N ALA A 169 47.39 16.30 41.12
CA ALA A 169 48.86 16.23 40.93
C ALA A 169 49.63 15.79 42.22
N VAL A 170 50.60 14.83 42.29
CA VAL A 170 51.43 14.01 41.36
C VAL A 170 51.93 12.73 42.16
N PRO A 171 53.03 11.98 41.85
CA PRO A 171 53.45 11.19 40.67
C PRO A 171 53.73 9.67 40.96
N GLY A 172 53.97 8.88 39.89
CA GLY A 172 54.88 7.71 39.90
C GLY A 172 54.31 6.43 39.28
N ARG A 173 55.08 5.60 38.56
CA ARG A 173 56.47 5.70 38.04
C ARG A 173 56.59 4.71 36.85
N PHE A 174 57.41 5.02 35.85
CA PHE A 174 57.66 4.12 34.71
C PHE A 174 58.28 2.77 35.13
N GLN A 175 57.79 1.68 34.55
CA GLN A 175 58.57 0.70 33.78
C GLN A 175 57.69 0.13 32.66
#